data_AF-A0A739LQF1-F1
#
_entry.id   AF-A0A739LQF1-F1
#
_cell.length_a   1.000
_cell.length_b   1.000
_cell.length_c   1.000
_cell.angle_alpha   90.00
_cell.angle_beta   90.00
_cell.angle_gamma   90.00
#
_symmetry.space_group_name_H-M   'P 1'
#
loop_
_entity.id
_entity.type
_entity.pdbx_description
1 polymer ?
#
loop_
_entity_poly.entity_id
_entity_poly.type
_entity_poly.pdbx_seq_one_letter_code
_entity_poly.pdbx_strand_id
1 'polypeptide(L)'
;MSNHHESLEGFLRKRHSVSKLVVHLIFTTKYRCKLFDGQIIAQLRDAFGSAAAKLECEIIEMDGEQDHVHLLIAYPLKLGVSVMVNNLKSVSSRLLRQQNTHL
;
A
#
# COMPACT_ATOMS: atom_id res chain seq x y z
N MET A 1 -0.79 16.47 -38.14
CA MET A 1 -1.51 15.35 -37.51
C MET A 1 -1.15 15.36 -36.04
N SER A 2 -2.17 15.55 -35.21
CA SER A 2 -2.14 16.04 -33.83
C SER A 2 -1.41 15.14 -32.82
N ASN A 3 -0.49 15.77 -32.07
CA ASN A 3 0.19 15.24 -30.89
C ASN A 3 -0.79 14.98 -29.72
N HIS A 4 -1.58 13.91 -29.78
CA HIS A 4 -2.44 13.46 -28.68
C HIS A 4 -1.80 12.32 -27.83
N HIS A 5 -0.51 12.02 -28.01
CA HIS A 5 0.12 10.86 -27.36
C HIS A 5 0.71 11.13 -25.96
N GLU A 6 0.92 12.40 -25.56
CA GLU A 6 1.51 12.75 -24.26
C GLU A 6 0.50 12.87 -23.10
N SER A 7 -0.81 12.89 -23.34
CA SER A 7 -1.80 13.26 -22.30
C SER A 7 -2.17 12.15 -21.30
N LEU A 8 -1.63 10.94 -21.45
CA LEU A 8 -1.99 9.77 -20.64
C LEU A 8 -0.79 9.06 -20.01
N GLU A 9 0.35 9.74 -19.90
CA GLU A 9 1.48 9.23 -19.11
C GLU A 9 1.06 9.04 -17.65
N GLY A 10 1.35 7.86 -17.09
CA GLY A 10 1.01 7.50 -15.71
C GLY A 10 -0.43 7.01 -15.47
N PHE A 11 -1.19 6.69 -16.51
CA PHE A 11 -2.49 6.03 -16.39
C PHE A 11 -2.39 4.51 -16.67
N LEU A 12 -3.05 3.70 -15.86
CA LEU A 12 -3.19 2.26 -16.09
C LEU A 12 -4.16 2.00 -17.25
N ARG A 13 -3.63 1.43 -18.34
CA ARG A 13 -4.42 1.03 -19.52
C ARG A 13 -4.67 -0.48 -19.51
N LYS A 14 -5.93 -0.87 -19.63
CA LYS A 14 -6.37 -2.25 -19.92
C LYS A 14 -7.23 -2.22 -21.20
N ARG A 15 -7.63 -3.40 -21.69
CA ARG A 15 -8.31 -3.60 -23.00
C ARG A 15 -9.46 -2.63 -23.30
N HIS A 16 -10.27 -2.26 -22.29
CA HIS A 16 -11.41 -1.36 -22.44
C HIS A 16 -11.51 -0.33 -21.30
N SER A 17 -10.41 -0.04 -20.60
CA SER A 17 -10.42 0.90 -19.47
C SER A 17 -9.10 1.63 -19.32
N VAL A 18 -9.18 2.93 -19.01
CA VAL A 18 -8.04 3.78 -18.64
C VAL A 18 -8.35 4.36 -17.28
N SER A 19 -7.45 4.20 -16.31
CA SER A 19 -7.69 4.67 -14.94
C SER A 19 -6.42 5.09 -14.23
N LYS A 20 -6.57 6.01 -13.28
CA LYS A 20 -5.57 6.33 -12.27
C LYS A 20 -6.28 6.38 -10.93
N LEU A 21 -6.39 5.22 -10.27
CA LEU A 21 -7.00 5.13 -8.95
C LEU A 21 -5.89 5.12 -7.92
N VAL A 22 -5.90 6.14 -7.07
CA VAL A 22 -4.95 6.30 -5.97
C VAL A 22 -5.75 6.49 -4.70
N VAL A 23 -5.34 5.79 -3.63
CA VAL A 23 -5.95 5.93 -2.31
C VAL A 23 -4.87 6.19 -1.27
N HIS A 24 -5.19 7.06 -0.31
CA HIS A 24 -4.40 7.28 0.89
C HIS A 24 -4.98 6.44 2.03
N LEU A 25 -4.24 5.45 2.49
CA LEU A 25 -4.61 4.54 3.57
C LEU A 25 -3.79 4.84 4.81
N ILE A 26 -4.44 4.73 5.96
CA ILE A 26 -3.80 4.96 7.27
C ILE A 26 -4.04 3.72 8.13
N PHE A 27 -2.96 3.07 8.56
CA PHE A 27 -3.02 1.94 9.48
C PHE A 27 -2.50 2.35 10.84
N THR A 28 -3.35 2.28 11.85
CA THR A 28 -2.98 2.57 13.24
C THR A 28 -2.66 1.28 13.99
N THR A 29 -1.75 1.35 14.96
CA THR A 29 -1.56 0.27 15.93
C THR A 29 -2.81 0.06 16.77
N LYS A 30 -2.98 -1.16 17.29
CA LYS A 30 -4.05 -1.45 18.24
C LYS A 30 -3.85 -0.56 19.48
N TYR A 31 -4.89 0.17 19.88
CA TYR A 31 -4.86 1.14 20.99
C TYR A 31 -3.88 2.32 20.81
N ARG A 32 -3.40 2.59 19.59
CA ARG A 32 -2.40 3.65 19.32
C ARG A 32 -1.14 3.54 20.19
N CYS A 33 -0.75 2.31 20.53
CA CYS A 33 0.52 2.05 21.19
C CYS A 33 1.67 2.52 20.28
N LYS A 34 2.62 3.25 20.86
CA LYS A 34 3.82 3.79 20.18
C LYS A 34 4.86 2.69 19.95
N LEU A 35 4.51 1.71 19.12
CA LEU A 35 5.32 0.52 18.86
C LEU A 35 6.14 0.64 17.58
N PHE A 36 5.85 1.61 16.70
CA PHE A 36 6.58 1.76 15.46
C PHE A 36 7.89 2.50 15.71
N ASP A 37 8.99 1.75 15.72
CA ASP A 37 10.34 2.29 15.61
C ASP A 37 10.81 2.27 14.14
N GLY A 38 12.00 2.83 13.87
CA GLY A 38 12.53 2.87 12.51
C GLY A 38 12.74 1.48 11.88
N GLN A 39 13.01 0.45 12.70
CA GLN A 39 13.22 -0.92 12.24
C GLN A 39 11.90 -1.57 11.84
N ILE A 40 10.86 -1.40 12.65
CA ILE A 40 9.49 -1.87 12.41
C ILE A 40 8.90 -1.16 11.20
N ILE A 41 9.13 0.13 11.03
CA ILE A 41 8.70 0.87 9.83
C ILE A 41 9.38 0.29 8.57
N ALA A 42 10.68 -0.02 8.65
CA ALA A 42 11.38 -0.66 7.53
C ALA A 42 10.82 -2.05 7.20
N GLN A 43 10.56 -2.88 8.20
CA GLN A 43 9.94 -4.20 8.02
C GLN A 43 8.51 -4.09 7.46
N LEU A 44 7.74 -3.11 7.92
CA LEU A 44 6.40 -2.83 7.40
C LEU A 44 6.47 -2.43 5.93
N ARG A 45 7.47 -1.64 5.52
CA ARG A 45 7.65 -1.26 4.11
C ARG A 45 7.88 -2.47 3.23
N ASP A 46 8.74 -3.39 3.66
CA ASP A 46 9.00 -4.63 2.92
C ASP A 46 7.74 -5.52 2.88
N ALA A 47 7.03 -5.62 4.01
CA ALA A 47 5.79 -6.38 4.10
C ALA A 47 4.69 -5.82 3.19
N PHE A 48 4.46 -4.50 3.21
CA PHE A 48 3.50 -3.83 2.34
C PHE A 48 3.89 -3.95 0.87
N GLY A 49 5.18 -3.78 0.53
CA GLY A 49 5.67 -3.99 -0.82
C GLY A 49 5.38 -5.39 -1.34
N SER A 50 5.64 -6.42 -0.52
CA SER A 50 5.36 -7.81 -0.88
C SER A 50 3.86 -8.11 -1.04
N ALA A 51 3.00 -7.46 -0.25
CA ALA A 51 1.55 -7.62 -0.31
C ALA A 51 0.94 -6.87 -1.50
N ALA A 52 1.40 -5.64 -1.75
CA ALA A 52 0.98 -4.82 -2.89
C ALA A 52 1.36 -5.49 -4.23
N ALA A 53 2.56 -6.05 -4.33
CA ALA A 53 3.01 -6.76 -5.53
C ALA A 53 2.09 -7.94 -5.90
N LYS A 54 1.55 -8.66 -4.91
CA LYS A 54 0.60 -9.77 -5.14
C LYS A 54 -0.78 -9.32 -5.64
N LEU A 55 -1.12 -8.05 -5.42
CA LEU A 55 -2.41 -7.47 -5.79
C LEU A 55 -2.34 -6.62 -7.07
N GLU A 56 -1.18 -6.60 -7.75
CA GLU A 56 -0.90 -5.66 -8.85
C GLU A 56 -1.08 -4.19 -8.42
N CYS A 57 -0.82 -3.89 -7.15
CA CYS A 57 -0.85 -2.53 -6.61
C CYS A 57 0.56 -1.94 -6.55
N GLU A 58 0.65 -0.63 -6.73
CA GLU A 58 1.89 0.13 -6.64
C GLU A 58 1.83 1.05 -5.42
N ILE A 59 2.83 0.95 -4.54
CA ILE A 59 2.99 1.89 -3.42
C ILE A 59 3.78 3.08 -3.97
N ILE A 60 3.12 4.22 -4.05
CA ILE A 60 3.72 5.48 -4.53
C ILE A 60 4.58 6.07 -3.41
N GLU A 61 3.99 6.16 -2.21
CA GLU A 61 4.65 6.71 -1.03
C GLU A 61 4.23 5.92 0.21
N MET A 62 5.14 5.81 1.17
CA MET A 62 4.87 5.26 2.49
C MET A 62 5.62 6.09 3.52
N ASP A 63 4.90 6.55 4.54
CA ASP A 63 5.48 7.24 5.68
C ASP A 63 4.95 6.63 6.99
N GLY A 64 5.74 6.72 8.05
CA GLY A 64 5.46 6.05 9.31
C GLY A 64 5.76 6.92 10.52
N GLU A 65 4.78 7.02 11.41
CA GLU A 65 4.89 7.63 12.72
C GLU A 65 4.85 6.56 13.81
N GLN A 66 5.06 6.95 15.07
CA GLN A 66 5.20 6.00 16.19
C GLN A 66 3.99 5.09 16.42
N ASP A 67 2.77 5.52 16.06
CA ASP A 67 1.52 4.80 16.30
C ASP A 67 0.70 4.52 15.03
N HIS A 68 1.14 4.99 13.86
CA HIS A 68 0.43 4.80 12.60
C HIS A 68 1.33 4.90 11.36
N VAL A 69 0.88 4.33 10.24
CA VAL A 69 1.55 4.37 8.94
C VAL A 69 0.60 4.90 7.88
N HIS A 70 1.11 5.80 7.05
CA HIS A 70 0.49 6.38 5.87
C HIS A 70 0.98 5.66 4.62
N LEU A 71 0.05 5.28 3.73
CA LEU A 71 0.35 4.63 2.46
C LEU A 71 -0.42 5.32 1.34
N LEU A 72 0.28 5.75 0.30
CA LEU A 72 -0.29 6.21 -0.95
C LEU A 72 -0.17 5.10 -1.98
N ILE A 73 -1.29 4.51 -2.39
CA ILE A 73 -1.31 3.31 -3.23
C ILE A 73 -2.11 3.54 -4.51
N ALA A 74 -1.49 3.27 -5.65
CA ALA A 74 -2.18 3.09 -6.93
C ALA A 74 -2.65 1.64 -7.09
N TYR A 75 -3.91 1.45 -7.51
CA TYR A 75 -4.50 0.11 -7.61
C TYR A 75 -5.39 -0.05 -8.86
N PRO A 76 -5.61 -1.29 -9.35
CA PRO A 76 -6.41 -1.54 -10.55
C PRO A 76 -7.92 -1.47 -10.24
N LEU A 77 -8.75 -1.03 -11.22
CA LEU A 77 -10.21 -0.89 -11.00
C LEU A 77 -10.94 -2.18 -10.60
N LYS A 78 -10.37 -3.34 -10.95
CA LYS A 78 -10.97 -4.63 -10.61
C LYS A 78 -10.81 -4.99 -9.14
N LEU A 79 -9.89 -4.32 -8.44
CA LEU A 79 -9.59 -4.60 -7.04
C LEU A 79 -10.44 -3.69 -6.15
N GLY A 80 -11.29 -4.31 -5.34
CA GLY A 80 -12.02 -3.60 -4.29
C GLY A 80 -11.09 -3.10 -3.19
N VAL A 81 -11.27 -1.87 -2.75
CA VAL A 81 -10.47 -1.25 -1.68
C VAL A 81 -10.51 -2.08 -0.38
N SER A 82 -11.67 -2.65 -0.04
CA SER A 82 -11.81 -3.52 1.13
C SER A 82 -10.93 -4.77 1.07
N VAL A 83 -10.84 -5.41 -0.10
CA VAL A 83 -9.99 -6.58 -0.33
C VAL A 83 -8.52 -6.20 -0.19
N MET A 84 -8.13 -5.06 -0.79
CA MET A 84 -6.77 -4.53 -0.69
C MET A 84 -6.39 -4.24 0.77
N VAL A 85 -7.23 -3.50 1.49
CA VAL A 85 -7.01 -3.14 2.91
C VAL A 85 -6.90 -4.40 3.78
N ASN A 86 -7.79 -5.37 3.59
CA ASN A 86 -7.77 -6.62 4.35
C ASN A 86 -6.47 -7.40 4.12
N ASN A 87 -6.01 -7.50 2.87
CA ASN A 87 -4.79 -8.21 2.54
C ASN A 87 -3.55 -7.49 3.10
N LEU A 88 -3.43 -6.18 2.86
CA LEU A 88 -2.32 -5.35 3.35
C LEU A 88 -2.20 -5.45 4.87
N LYS A 89 -3.29 -5.28 5.61
CA LYS A 89 -3.31 -5.36 7.07
C LYS A 89 -2.98 -6.76 7.60
N SER A 90 -3.53 -7.80 6.96
CA SER A 90 -3.36 -9.18 7.44
C SER A 90 -1.93 -9.67 7.20
N VAL A 91 -1.37 -9.41 6.02
CA VAL A 91 0.01 -9.80 5.67
C VAL A 91 1.02 -9.01 6.50
N SER A 92 0.87 -7.69 6.59
CA SER A 92 1.78 -6.84 7.40
C SER A 92 1.76 -7.26 8.87
N SER A 93 0.58 -7.41 9.48
CA SER A 93 0.50 -7.83 10.89
C SER A 93 1.09 -9.22 11.12
N ARG A 94 0.93 -10.16 10.18
CA ARG A 94 1.47 -11.51 10.33
C ARG A 94 3.00 -11.50 10.25
N LEU A 95 3.55 -10.85 9.23
CA LEU A 95 5.00 -10.77 9.03
C LEU A 95 5.69 -10.03 10.18
N LEU A 96 5.10 -8.92 10.64
CA LEU A 96 5.67 -8.15 11.73
C LEU A 96 5.74 -8.94 13.04
N ARG A 97 4.69 -9.72 13.38
CA ARG A 97 4.69 -10.59 14.57
C ARG A 97 5.64 -11.78 14.45
N GLN A 98 5.86 -12.29 13.23
CA GLN A 98 6.82 -13.37 13.01
C GLN A 98 8.26 -12.89 13.19
N GLN A 99 8.57 -11.67 12.75
CA GLN A 99 9.91 -11.08 12.87
C GLN A 99 10.19 -10.54 14.27
N ASN A 100 9.15 -10.13 15.01
CA ASN A 100 9.27 -9.55 16.34
C ASN A 100 8.42 -10.35 17.33
N THR A 101 8.92 -11.51 17.75
CA THR A 101 8.24 -12.42 18.69
C THR A 101 8.03 -11.81 20.08
N HIS A 102 8.68 -10.68 20.37
CA HIS A 102 8.58 -9.94 21.63
C HIS A 102 7.46 -8.87 21.65
N LEU A 103 6.71 -8.70 20.54
CA LEU A 103 5.53 -7.82 20.41
C LEU A 103 4.21 -8.60 20.57
#